data_AF-A0A373CCR5-F1
#
_entry.id   AF-A0A373CCR5-F1
#
_cell.length_a   1.000
_cell.length_b   1.000
_cell.length_c   1.000
_cell.angle_alpha   90.00
_cell.angle_beta   90.00
_cell.angle_gamma   90.00
#
_symmetry.space_group_name_H-M   'P 1'
#
loop_
_entity.id
_entity.type
_entity.pdbx_description
1 polymer ?
#
loop_
_entity_poly.entity_id
_entity_poly.type
_entity_poly.pdbx_seq_one_letter_code
_entity_poly.pdbx_strand_id
1 'polypeptide(L)'
;MNNLLVGNGINIQFNKTDYTTQQIVLRILKNCDRDDFPSHIIVNFPYLLKNYIGQLFLEARDILEDKYDNFTNCTAEDESLKSFKKQYADKIDTLRITDIGFEDYYLIHDLVCHKTNTQNPEQYYVREALRVAYLYAIYNDGKLNTLYQEYPEKFITYLEAFDNIFTTNYDANLELATHKPAYHIHGQFDKKSDVYLLDSFRNQLPDAPIKEIEIDENYFYLYSNALTTHCGAYKELQIKQIPQANSAVEKMAIAYNNDPKIKQDVDSWTLKSNKLTANMGYAIQLKAANPSLTFSDNYHFDTFKNITGTLEILGLSPWNDFHIFESINASNIDECVYYYFNESDCDMIKELLPTLNAQGKIRFLSVKTFWEDCYEK
;
A
#
# COMPACT_ATOMS: atom_id res chain seq x y z
N MET A 1 21.02 -0.16 -17.31
CA MET A 1 19.92 -0.88 -16.64
C MET A 1 18.68 -0.06 -16.86
N ASN A 2 17.63 -0.68 -17.38
CA ASN A 2 16.37 -0.05 -17.70
C ASN A 2 15.34 -0.57 -16.71
N ASN A 3 14.75 0.33 -15.93
CA ASN A 3 13.78 0.00 -14.90
C ASN A 3 12.43 0.61 -15.28
N LEU A 4 11.35 -0.11 -15.02
CA LEU A 4 9.99 0.37 -15.19
C LEU A 4 9.29 0.38 -13.84
N LEU A 5 8.58 1.45 -13.52
CA LEU A 5 7.62 1.52 -12.43
C LEU A 5 6.22 1.70 -12.99
N VAL A 6 5.33 0.77 -12.65
CA VAL A 6 3.94 0.73 -13.10
C VAL A 6 2.99 1.10 -11.96
N GLY A 7 2.05 1.99 -12.25
CA GLY A 7 0.90 2.28 -11.39
C GLY A 7 -0.44 1.75 -11.93
N ASN A 8 -1.51 2.03 -11.20
CA ASN A 8 -2.87 1.56 -11.51
C ASN A 8 -3.47 2.19 -12.77
N GLY A 9 -2.84 3.24 -13.32
CA GLY A 9 -3.20 3.81 -14.61
C GLY A 9 -3.21 2.79 -15.74
N ILE A 10 -2.40 1.73 -15.66
CA ILE A 10 -2.43 0.63 -16.64
C ILE A 10 -3.73 -0.18 -16.53
N ASN A 11 -4.16 -0.52 -15.31
CA ASN A 11 -5.44 -1.20 -15.09
C ASN A 11 -6.63 -0.36 -15.56
N ILE A 12 -6.55 0.95 -15.34
CA ILE A 12 -7.54 1.91 -15.85
C ILE A 12 -7.49 1.96 -17.38
N GLN A 13 -6.32 1.95 -18.01
CA GLN A 13 -6.19 2.00 -19.47
C GLN A 13 -6.90 0.81 -20.15
N PHE A 14 -6.71 -0.40 -19.63
CA PHE A 14 -7.19 -1.62 -20.29
C PHE A 14 -8.64 -1.99 -19.97
N ASN A 15 -9.19 -1.52 -18.85
CA ASN A 15 -10.61 -1.71 -18.55
C ASN A 15 -11.46 -0.45 -18.83
N LYS A 16 -10.88 0.75 -18.72
CA LYS A 16 -11.47 2.09 -18.94
C LYS A 16 -12.58 2.51 -17.97
N THR A 17 -13.11 1.60 -17.14
CA THR A 17 -14.25 1.90 -16.27
C THR A 17 -14.01 1.47 -14.82
N ASP A 18 -13.92 0.17 -14.59
CA ASP A 18 -14.03 -0.53 -13.30
C ASP A 18 -12.94 -0.20 -12.29
N TYR A 19 -11.75 0.20 -12.72
CA TYR A 19 -10.60 0.44 -11.83
C TYR A 19 -10.28 1.91 -11.63
N THR A 20 -11.17 2.80 -12.07
CA THR A 20 -11.12 4.21 -11.69
C THR A 20 -11.45 4.36 -10.21
N THR A 21 -10.89 5.39 -9.57
CA THR A 21 -11.18 5.74 -8.16
C THR A 21 -12.69 5.78 -7.89
N GLN A 22 -13.44 6.42 -8.78
CA GLN A 22 -14.89 6.54 -8.68
C GLN A 22 -15.60 5.19 -8.70
N GLN A 23 -15.21 4.28 -9.60
CA GLN A 23 -15.84 2.97 -9.69
C GLN A 23 -15.46 2.06 -8.51
N ILE A 24 -14.25 2.17 -7.96
CA ILE A 24 -13.86 1.41 -6.77
C ILE A 24 -14.74 1.79 -5.57
N VAL A 25 -14.88 3.08 -5.27
CA VAL A 25 -15.74 3.55 -4.17
C VAL A 25 -17.20 3.18 -4.42
N LEU A 26 -17.70 3.37 -5.66
CA LEU A 26 -19.06 2.98 -6.01
C LEU A 26 -19.30 1.47 -5.85
N ARG A 27 -18.30 0.65 -6.20
CA ARG A 27 -18.38 -0.81 -6.10
C ARG A 27 -18.49 -1.24 -4.64
N ILE A 28 -17.84 -0.59 -3.68
CA ILE A 28 -18.04 -0.90 -2.26
C ILE A 28 -19.49 -0.68 -1.85
N LEU A 29 -20.05 0.48 -2.19
CA LEU A 29 -21.42 0.83 -1.84
C LEU A 29 -22.44 -0.15 -2.42
N LYS A 30 -22.16 -0.67 -3.63
CA LYS A 30 -22.96 -1.72 -4.29
C LYS A 30 -22.70 -3.11 -3.70
N ASN A 31 -21.45 -3.42 -3.36
CA ASN A 31 -21.06 -4.71 -2.81
C ASN A 31 -21.74 -4.97 -1.47
N CYS A 32 -21.96 -3.94 -0.64
CA CYS A 32 -22.72 -4.05 0.59
C CYS A 32 -24.18 -4.54 0.38
N ASP A 33 -24.72 -4.42 -0.83
CA ASP A 33 -26.07 -4.87 -1.17
C ASP A 33 -26.10 -6.27 -1.82
N ARG A 34 -24.93 -6.93 -1.97
CA ARG A 34 -24.84 -8.28 -2.56
C ARG A 34 -25.14 -9.36 -1.52
N ASP A 35 -25.84 -10.41 -1.94
CA ASP A 35 -26.12 -11.59 -1.11
C ASP A 35 -24.85 -12.38 -0.76
N ASP A 36 -23.82 -12.32 -1.61
CA ASP A 36 -22.53 -13.01 -1.45
C ASP A 36 -21.44 -12.14 -0.81
N PHE A 37 -21.80 -10.99 -0.22
CA PHE A 37 -20.85 -10.14 0.47
C PHE A 37 -20.23 -10.90 1.67
N PRO A 38 -18.88 -10.97 1.79
CA PRO A 38 -18.20 -11.75 2.82
C PRO A 38 -18.28 -11.07 4.19
N SER A 39 -19.48 -11.08 4.78
CA SER A 39 -19.82 -10.38 6.03
C SER A 39 -19.04 -10.94 7.23
N HIS A 40 -18.68 -12.22 7.19
CA HIS A 40 -17.86 -12.88 8.20
C HIS A 40 -16.40 -12.42 8.22
N ILE A 41 -15.93 -11.79 7.13
CA ILE A 41 -14.56 -11.28 7.01
C ILE A 41 -14.53 -9.75 7.17
N ILE A 42 -15.44 -9.04 6.50
CA ILE A 42 -15.40 -7.57 6.41
C ILE A 42 -16.15 -6.92 7.56
N VAL A 43 -17.45 -7.17 7.65
CA VAL A 43 -18.34 -6.59 8.66
C VAL A 43 -19.63 -7.41 8.74
N ASN A 44 -20.05 -7.77 9.96
CA ASN A 44 -21.24 -8.61 10.19
C ASN A 44 -22.52 -8.04 9.56
N PHE A 45 -22.62 -6.71 9.52
CA PHE A 45 -23.78 -6.01 8.98
C PHE A 45 -23.34 -5.03 7.89
N PRO A 46 -23.45 -5.39 6.60
CA PRO A 46 -22.92 -4.59 5.48
C PRO A 46 -23.46 -3.15 5.41
N TYR A 47 -24.69 -2.91 5.89
CA TYR A 47 -25.26 -1.57 5.93
C TYR A 47 -24.48 -0.62 6.86
N LEU A 48 -23.78 -1.14 7.89
CA LEU A 48 -22.95 -0.31 8.78
C LEU A 48 -21.78 0.30 8.01
N LEU A 49 -21.09 -0.49 7.18
CA LEU A 49 -20.01 -0.01 6.33
C LEU A 49 -20.50 1.04 5.33
N LYS A 50 -21.63 0.78 4.68
CA LYS A 50 -22.25 1.72 3.73
C LYS A 50 -22.60 3.06 4.39
N ASN A 51 -23.22 3.00 5.57
CA ASN A 51 -23.54 4.19 6.35
C ASN A 51 -22.28 4.93 6.80
N TYR A 52 -21.24 4.19 7.21
CA TYR A 52 -20.00 4.78 7.68
C TYR A 52 -19.24 5.53 6.58
N ILE A 53 -19.12 4.96 5.37
CA ILE A 53 -18.54 5.68 4.22
C ILE A 53 -19.34 6.95 3.90
N GLY A 54 -20.68 6.88 4.02
CA GLY A 54 -21.54 8.06 3.89
C GLY A 54 -21.25 9.14 4.94
N GLN A 55 -21.02 8.75 6.21
CA GLN A 55 -20.63 9.67 7.27
C GLN A 55 -19.25 10.28 7.02
N LEU A 56 -18.24 9.46 6.67
CA LEU A 56 -16.91 9.95 6.33
C LEU A 56 -16.95 10.97 5.18
N PHE A 57 -17.80 10.76 4.17
CA PHE A 57 -17.99 11.75 3.12
C PHE A 57 -18.53 13.09 3.62
N LEU A 58 -19.44 13.10 4.60
CA LEU A 58 -19.89 14.34 5.21
C LEU A 58 -18.77 15.03 6.00
N GLU A 59 -17.98 14.25 6.73
CA GLU A 59 -16.81 14.76 7.47
C GLU A 59 -15.71 15.28 6.53
N ALA A 60 -15.56 14.71 5.33
CA ALA A 60 -14.67 15.22 4.30
C ALA A 60 -14.99 16.66 3.91
N ARG A 61 -16.27 17.05 3.90
CA ARG A 61 -16.68 18.44 3.63
C ARG A 61 -16.31 19.35 4.78
N ASP A 62 -16.48 18.90 6.01
CA ASP A 62 -16.03 19.63 7.21
C ASP A 62 -14.50 19.80 7.22
N ILE A 63 -13.74 18.82 6.74
CA ILE A 63 -12.29 18.90 6.56
C ILE A 63 -11.91 20.01 5.57
N LEU A 64 -12.62 20.13 4.44
CA LEU A 64 -12.39 21.17 3.43
C LEU A 64 -12.77 22.58 3.92
N GLU A 65 -13.60 22.66 4.97
CA GLU A 65 -13.98 23.90 5.66
C GLU A 65 -13.09 24.20 6.89
N ASP A 66 -11.88 23.64 6.94
CA ASP A 66 -10.87 23.87 7.99
C ASP A 66 -11.28 23.40 9.40
N LYS A 67 -12.39 22.65 9.55
CA LYS A 67 -12.90 22.22 10.87
C LYS A 67 -12.04 21.13 11.52
N TYR A 68 -11.02 20.64 10.82
CA TYR A 68 -10.18 19.53 11.25
C TYR A 68 -8.70 19.87 11.47
N ASP A 69 -8.30 21.12 11.26
CA ASP A 69 -6.89 21.54 11.29
C ASP A 69 -6.20 21.30 12.66
N ASN A 70 -6.96 21.15 13.74
CA ASN A 70 -6.45 20.88 15.09
C ASN A 70 -6.56 19.41 15.53
N PHE A 71 -6.97 18.50 14.65
CA PHE A 71 -7.12 17.07 14.97
C PHE A 71 -6.04 16.17 14.36
N THR A 72 -5.00 16.78 13.77
CA THR A 72 -3.84 16.04 13.30
C THR A 72 -2.95 15.66 14.49
N ASN A 73 -2.48 14.41 14.52
CA ASN A 73 -1.64 13.92 15.63
C ASN A 73 -0.13 13.86 15.32
N CYS A 74 0.26 14.05 14.06
CA CYS A 74 1.67 14.08 13.67
C CYS A 74 1.90 14.87 12.38
N THR A 75 3.17 15.15 12.05
CA THR A 75 3.57 15.89 10.85
C THR A 75 3.11 15.21 9.56
N ALA A 76 3.20 13.87 9.48
CA ALA A 76 2.77 13.15 8.28
C ALA A 76 1.26 13.31 8.02
N GLU A 77 0.46 13.34 9.08
CA GLU A 77 -0.99 13.54 8.98
C GLU A 77 -1.35 14.99 8.63
N ASP A 78 -0.61 15.97 9.17
CA ASP A 78 -0.71 17.39 8.79
C ASP A 78 -0.37 17.62 7.30
N GLU A 79 0.69 17.00 6.79
CA GLU A 79 1.04 17.05 5.38
C GLU A 79 -0.03 16.37 4.50
N SER A 80 -0.56 15.24 4.95
CA SER A 80 -1.65 14.53 4.26
C SER A 80 -2.93 15.37 4.21
N LEU A 81 -3.27 16.06 5.30
CA LEU A 81 -4.40 17.00 5.37
C LEU A 81 -4.22 18.16 4.40
N LYS A 82 -3.02 18.75 4.32
CA LYS A 82 -2.72 19.82 3.35
C LYS A 82 -2.85 19.35 1.91
N SER A 83 -2.34 18.15 1.60
CA SER A 83 -2.47 17.54 0.26
C SER A 83 -3.93 17.29 -0.09
N PHE A 84 -4.70 16.71 0.83
CA PHE A 84 -6.13 16.48 0.67
C PHE A 84 -6.88 17.79 0.35
N LYS A 85 -6.65 18.85 1.15
CA LYS A 85 -7.26 20.16 0.91
C LYS A 85 -6.85 20.74 -0.45
N LYS A 86 -5.57 20.67 -0.83
CA LYS A 86 -5.07 21.13 -2.15
C LYS A 86 -5.74 20.39 -3.31
N GLN A 87 -5.94 19.08 -3.17
CA GLN A 87 -6.51 18.23 -4.22
C GLN A 87 -8.01 18.46 -4.44
N TYR A 88 -8.76 18.80 -3.38
CA TYR A 88 -10.21 18.89 -3.40
C TYR A 88 -10.78 20.32 -3.27
N ALA A 89 -9.93 21.34 -3.05
CA ALA A 89 -10.34 22.73 -2.80
C ALA A 89 -11.37 23.27 -3.82
N ASP A 90 -11.09 23.10 -5.11
CA ASP A 90 -11.94 23.67 -6.18
C ASP A 90 -13.24 22.89 -6.43
N LYS A 91 -13.47 21.80 -5.69
CA LYS A 91 -14.58 20.87 -5.92
C LYS A 91 -15.61 20.84 -4.82
N ILE A 92 -15.49 21.63 -3.74
CA ILE A 92 -16.33 21.52 -2.54
C ILE A 92 -17.85 21.48 -2.83
N ASP A 93 -18.33 22.29 -3.78
CA ASP A 93 -19.75 22.39 -4.15
C ASP A 93 -20.23 21.26 -5.07
N THR A 94 -19.30 20.55 -5.72
CA THR A 94 -19.59 19.48 -6.70
C THR A 94 -19.05 18.12 -6.27
N LEU A 95 -18.40 18.04 -5.11
CA LEU A 95 -17.74 16.85 -4.59
C LEU A 95 -18.77 15.77 -4.33
N ARG A 96 -18.57 14.60 -4.92
CA ARG A 96 -19.38 13.39 -4.66
C ARG A 96 -18.58 12.40 -3.84
N ILE A 97 -19.29 11.51 -3.15
CA ILE A 97 -18.72 10.40 -2.40
C ILE A 97 -17.71 9.57 -3.22
N THR A 98 -17.95 9.41 -4.53
CA THR A 98 -17.07 8.66 -5.42
C THR A 98 -15.86 9.45 -5.91
N ASP A 99 -15.81 10.77 -5.72
CA ASP A 99 -14.68 11.60 -6.17
C ASP A 99 -13.48 11.53 -5.20
N ILE A 100 -13.70 11.09 -3.95
CA ILE A 100 -12.67 10.94 -2.93
C ILE A 100 -11.90 9.63 -3.12
N GLY A 101 -10.57 9.68 -3.07
CA GLY A 101 -9.70 8.51 -3.12
C GLY A 101 -9.95 7.55 -1.96
N PHE A 102 -9.79 6.25 -2.17
CA PHE A 102 -9.97 5.30 -1.05
C PHE A 102 -8.95 5.51 0.06
N GLU A 103 -7.72 5.89 -0.30
CA GLU A 103 -6.67 6.18 0.67
C GLU A 103 -7.03 7.40 1.51
N ASP A 104 -7.68 8.41 0.92
CA ASP A 104 -8.18 9.58 1.62
C ASP A 104 -9.27 9.23 2.63
N TYR A 105 -10.08 8.19 2.37
CA TYR A 105 -11.03 7.69 3.37
C TYR A 105 -10.36 7.16 4.63
N TYR A 106 -9.12 6.65 4.55
CA TYR A 106 -8.37 6.29 5.76
C TYR A 106 -7.89 7.52 6.53
N LEU A 107 -7.51 8.61 5.84
CA LEU A 107 -7.16 9.88 6.48
C LEU A 107 -8.39 10.47 7.20
N ILE A 108 -9.53 10.51 6.50
CA ILE A 108 -10.79 11.02 7.06
C ILE A 108 -11.19 10.18 8.28
N HIS A 109 -11.07 8.85 8.20
CA HIS A 109 -11.31 7.96 9.33
C HIS A 109 -10.42 8.31 10.54
N ASP A 110 -9.10 8.41 10.35
CA ASP A 110 -8.15 8.70 11.43
C ASP A 110 -8.47 10.07 12.08
N LEU A 111 -8.72 11.11 11.27
CA LEU A 111 -9.10 12.45 11.74
C LEU A 111 -10.43 12.45 12.54
N VAL A 112 -11.43 11.70 12.07
CA VAL A 112 -12.72 11.54 12.79
C VAL A 112 -12.51 10.84 14.13
N CYS A 113 -11.66 9.79 14.17
CA CYS A 113 -11.32 9.11 15.41
C CYS A 113 -10.63 10.07 16.38
N HIS A 114 -9.70 10.91 15.92
CA HIS A 114 -9.06 11.92 16.76
C HIS A 114 -10.06 12.95 17.31
N LYS A 115 -10.92 13.52 16.45
CA LYS A 115 -11.97 14.48 16.84
C LYS A 115 -12.95 13.90 17.86
N THR A 116 -13.30 12.63 17.73
CA THR A 116 -14.25 11.94 18.61
C THR A 116 -13.60 11.22 19.79
N ASN A 117 -12.27 11.26 19.89
CA ASN A 117 -11.48 10.51 20.86
C ASN A 117 -11.77 8.99 20.83
N THR A 118 -12.03 8.45 19.64
CA THR A 118 -12.11 7.00 19.41
C THR A 118 -10.69 6.44 19.35
N GLN A 119 -10.39 5.47 20.20
CA GLN A 119 -9.04 4.93 20.37
C GLN A 119 -8.97 3.46 19.93
N ASN A 120 -7.79 2.85 20.03
CA ASN A 120 -7.65 1.42 19.84
C ASN A 120 -8.29 0.63 21.02
N PRO A 121 -8.89 -0.54 20.73
CA PRO A 121 -8.82 -1.27 19.47
C PRO A 121 -9.90 -0.90 18.43
N GLU A 122 -10.88 -0.06 18.77
CA GLU A 122 -12.01 0.27 17.89
C GLU A 122 -11.57 0.99 16.60
N GLN A 123 -10.68 1.98 16.72
CA GLN A 123 -10.09 2.68 15.56
C GLN A 123 -9.48 1.67 14.58
N TYR A 124 -8.61 0.78 15.07
CA TYR A 124 -7.97 -0.25 14.26
C TYR A 124 -8.99 -1.16 13.56
N TYR A 125 -9.97 -1.71 14.28
CA TYR A 125 -10.91 -2.67 13.67
C TYR A 125 -11.81 -2.03 12.61
N VAL A 126 -12.26 -0.79 12.82
CA VAL A 126 -13.06 -0.07 11.84
C VAL A 126 -12.23 0.24 10.59
N ARG A 127 -10.97 0.65 10.76
CA ARG A 127 -10.04 0.88 9.66
C ARG A 127 -9.75 -0.41 8.88
N GLU A 128 -9.56 -1.53 9.56
CA GLU A 128 -9.35 -2.83 8.92
C GLU A 128 -10.58 -3.28 8.13
N ALA A 129 -11.80 -3.10 8.65
CA ALA A 129 -13.02 -3.39 7.89
C ALA A 129 -13.11 -2.54 6.60
N LEU A 130 -12.78 -1.24 6.67
CA LEU A 130 -12.67 -0.40 5.48
C LEU A 130 -11.61 -0.93 4.51
N ARG A 131 -10.42 -1.26 5.03
CA ARG A 131 -9.32 -1.80 4.23
C ARG A 131 -9.73 -3.02 3.44
N VAL A 132 -10.28 -4.04 4.12
CA VAL A 132 -10.68 -5.29 3.48
C VAL A 132 -11.82 -5.06 2.48
N ALA A 133 -12.75 -4.15 2.75
CA ALA A 133 -13.78 -3.77 1.79
C ALA A 133 -13.22 -3.13 0.50
N TYR A 134 -12.18 -2.29 0.61
CA TYR A 134 -11.49 -1.75 -0.56
C TYR A 134 -10.75 -2.82 -1.33
N LEU A 135 -10.06 -3.75 -0.67
CA LEU A 135 -9.44 -4.89 -1.35
C LEU A 135 -10.47 -5.75 -2.08
N TYR A 136 -11.63 -5.99 -1.47
CA TYR A 136 -12.74 -6.70 -2.10
C TYR A 136 -13.22 -6.00 -3.38
N ALA A 137 -13.38 -4.67 -3.33
CA ALA A 137 -13.78 -3.90 -4.49
C ALA A 137 -12.69 -3.84 -5.58
N ILE A 138 -11.42 -3.71 -5.22
CA ILE A 138 -10.31 -3.65 -6.18
C ILE A 138 -10.15 -5.00 -6.89
N TYR A 139 -10.20 -6.12 -6.16
CA TYR A 139 -10.08 -7.46 -6.74
C TYR A 139 -11.19 -7.78 -7.74
N ASN A 140 -12.40 -7.23 -7.52
CA ASN A 140 -13.51 -7.23 -8.47
C ASN A 140 -13.87 -8.63 -9.01
N ASP A 141 -14.13 -9.57 -8.09
CA ASP A 141 -14.45 -10.97 -8.41
C ASP A 141 -13.38 -11.66 -9.29
N GLY A 142 -12.11 -11.23 -9.17
CA GLY A 142 -10.97 -11.76 -9.94
C GLY A 142 -10.78 -11.16 -11.33
N LYS A 143 -11.69 -10.29 -11.79
CA LYS A 143 -11.59 -9.62 -13.10
C LYS A 143 -10.37 -8.71 -13.23
N LEU A 144 -9.76 -8.33 -12.12
CA LEU A 144 -8.54 -7.52 -12.15
C LEU A 144 -7.37 -8.31 -12.74
N ASN A 145 -7.26 -9.60 -12.42
CA ASN A 145 -6.17 -10.46 -12.86
C ASN A 145 -6.34 -10.98 -14.30
N THR A 146 -7.36 -10.52 -15.04
CA THR A 146 -7.59 -10.92 -16.43
C THR A 146 -7.23 -9.82 -17.43
N LEU A 147 -6.81 -8.63 -16.97
CA LEU A 147 -6.57 -7.49 -17.85
C LEU A 147 -5.39 -7.69 -18.81
N TYR A 148 -4.41 -8.51 -18.42
CA TYR A 148 -3.27 -8.85 -19.28
C TYR A 148 -3.69 -9.45 -20.63
N GLN A 149 -4.88 -10.05 -20.72
CA GLN A 149 -5.43 -10.63 -21.95
C GLN A 149 -5.77 -9.57 -23.01
N GLU A 150 -5.94 -8.31 -22.59
CA GLU A 150 -6.25 -7.18 -23.45
C GLU A 150 -5.00 -6.37 -23.84
N TYR A 151 -3.81 -6.78 -23.38
CA TYR A 151 -2.57 -6.06 -23.66
C TYR A 151 -2.15 -6.28 -25.12
N PRO A 152 -1.92 -5.22 -25.92
CA PRO A 152 -1.45 -5.38 -27.29
C PRO A 152 0.00 -5.87 -27.31
N GLU A 153 0.37 -6.59 -28.36
CA GLU A 153 1.72 -7.19 -28.52
C GLU A 153 2.84 -6.15 -28.42
N LYS A 154 2.63 -4.94 -28.95
CA LYS A 154 3.58 -3.82 -28.80
C LYS A 154 3.80 -3.42 -27.35
N PHE A 155 2.75 -3.42 -26.54
CA PHE A 155 2.86 -3.09 -25.12
C PHE A 155 3.57 -4.21 -24.35
N ILE A 156 3.28 -5.48 -24.66
CA ILE A 156 4.00 -6.62 -24.08
C ILE A 156 5.50 -6.53 -24.43
N THR A 157 5.82 -6.27 -25.69
CA THR A 157 7.20 -6.07 -26.16
C THR A 157 7.90 -4.92 -25.44
N TYR A 158 7.18 -3.81 -25.19
CA TYR A 158 7.68 -2.70 -24.39
C TYR A 158 8.01 -3.15 -22.95
N LEU A 159 7.11 -3.87 -22.28
CA LEU A 159 7.33 -4.37 -20.93
C LEU A 159 8.55 -5.32 -20.86
N GLU A 160 8.69 -6.21 -21.84
CA GLU A 160 9.77 -7.20 -21.89
C GLU A 160 11.16 -6.57 -22.04
N ALA A 161 11.25 -5.35 -22.59
CA ALA A 161 12.51 -4.64 -22.83
C ALA A 161 13.20 -4.11 -21.55
N PHE A 162 12.51 -4.09 -20.41
CA PHE A 162 13.06 -3.60 -19.15
C PHE A 162 13.81 -4.69 -18.38
N ASP A 163 14.92 -4.35 -17.73
CA ASP A 163 15.66 -5.27 -16.86
C ASP A 163 14.86 -5.59 -15.59
N ASN A 164 14.27 -4.56 -14.98
CA ASN A 164 13.44 -4.68 -13.78
C ASN A 164 12.08 -4.00 -13.99
N ILE A 165 11.03 -4.66 -13.52
CA ILE A 165 9.67 -4.10 -13.49
C ILE A 165 9.23 -4.02 -12.03
N PHE A 166 8.89 -2.83 -11.57
CA PHE A 166 8.32 -2.55 -10.26
C PHE A 166 6.85 -2.16 -10.44
N THR A 167 6.01 -2.49 -9.47
CA THR A 167 4.58 -2.18 -9.55
C THR A 167 3.99 -1.85 -8.19
N THR A 168 3.11 -0.84 -8.17
CA THR A 168 2.24 -0.55 -7.02
C THR A 168 0.92 -1.30 -7.10
N ASN A 169 0.64 -1.99 -8.21
CA ASN A 169 -0.56 -2.77 -8.38
C ASN A 169 -0.48 -4.10 -7.62
N TYR A 170 -1.62 -4.57 -7.14
CA TYR A 170 -1.73 -5.83 -6.38
C TYR A 170 -1.96 -7.06 -7.27
N ASP A 171 -2.26 -6.87 -8.55
CA ASP A 171 -2.56 -7.93 -9.52
C ASP A 171 -1.34 -8.50 -10.23
N ALA A 172 -1.47 -9.69 -10.78
CA ALA A 172 -0.37 -10.39 -11.47
C ALA A 172 -0.34 -10.14 -13.00
N ASN A 173 -0.94 -9.05 -13.50
CA ASN A 173 -1.09 -8.88 -14.95
C ASN A 173 0.26 -8.74 -15.67
N LEU A 174 1.27 -8.13 -15.04
CA LEU A 174 2.58 -7.93 -15.64
C LEU A 174 3.33 -9.25 -15.82
N GLU A 175 3.31 -10.11 -14.80
CA GLU A 175 3.89 -11.45 -14.81
C GLU A 175 3.18 -12.36 -15.81
N LEU A 176 1.84 -12.29 -15.85
CA LEU A 176 1.04 -13.10 -16.76
C LEU A 176 1.23 -12.69 -18.23
N ALA A 177 1.44 -11.39 -18.50
CA ALA A 177 1.70 -10.88 -19.84
C ALA A 177 3.12 -11.20 -20.34
N THR A 178 4.13 -11.05 -19.49
CA THR A 178 5.55 -11.05 -19.90
C THR A 178 6.30 -12.33 -19.54
N HIS A 179 5.73 -13.17 -18.66
CA HIS A 179 6.41 -14.29 -18.01
C HIS A 179 7.69 -13.91 -17.26
N LYS A 180 7.87 -12.64 -16.93
CA LYS A 180 8.97 -12.10 -16.12
C LYS A 180 8.45 -11.74 -14.72
N PRO A 181 9.28 -11.90 -13.67
CA PRO A 181 8.89 -11.45 -12.35
C PRO A 181 8.74 -9.91 -12.32
N ALA A 182 7.70 -9.40 -11.66
CA ALA A 182 7.65 -8.01 -11.23
C ALA A 182 7.87 -7.90 -9.71
N TYR A 183 8.40 -6.76 -9.30
CA TYR A 183 8.64 -6.42 -7.89
C TYR A 183 7.45 -5.61 -7.37
N HIS A 184 6.57 -6.27 -6.62
CA HIS A 184 5.40 -5.67 -6.00
C HIS A 184 5.76 -4.83 -4.77
N ILE A 185 5.93 -3.52 -4.96
CA ILE A 185 6.38 -2.63 -3.89
C ILE A 185 5.29 -2.26 -2.88
N HIS A 186 4.02 -2.52 -3.22
CA HIS A 186 2.88 -2.40 -2.30
C HIS A 186 2.22 -3.75 -1.99
N GLY A 187 2.91 -4.87 -2.23
CA GLY A 187 2.34 -6.20 -2.02
C GLY A 187 1.40 -6.63 -3.16
N GLN A 188 0.79 -7.80 -3.00
CA GLN A 188 0.11 -8.50 -4.09
C GLN A 188 -1.00 -9.42 -3.57
N PHE A 189 -2.06 -9.58 -4.34
CA PHE A 189 -3.26 -10.34 -3.92
C PHE A 189 -3.02 -11.84 -3.76
N ASP A 190 -2.05 -12.41 -4.47
CA ASP A 190 -1.71 -13.84 -4.44
C ASP A 190 -0.69 -14.18 -3.34
N LYS A 191 -0.33 -13.22 -2.48
CA LYS A 191 0.59 -13.43 -1.37
C LYS A 191 -0.05 -13.10 -0.02
N LYS A 192 -0.22 -14.13 0.81
CA LYS A 192 -0.80 -14.03 2.16
C LYS A 192 0.12 -13.24 3.08
N SER A 193 -0.45 -12.37 3.92
CA SER A 193 0.30 -11.67 4.97
C SER A 193 0.79 -12.64 6.04
N ASP A 194 1.97 -12.37 6.63
CA ASP A 194 2.61 -13.21 7.66
C ASP A 194 1.68 -13.50 8.85
N VAL A 195 0.78 -12.58 9.19
CA VAL A 195 -0.19 -12.76 10.29
C VAL A 195 -1.20 -13.88 10.04
N TYR A 196 -1.39 -14.27 8.77
CA TYR A 196 -2.28 -15.36 8.36
C TYR A 196 -1.52 -16.62 7.89
N LEU A 197 -0.18 -16.61 7.93
CA LEU A 197 0.65 -17.77 7.60
C LEU A 197 0.99 -18.55 8.88
N LEU A 198 0.57 -19.81 8.97
CA LEU A 198 0.71 -20.64 10.18
C LEU A 198 2.18 -20.76 10.64
N ASP A 199 3.08 -21.00 9.69
CA ASP A 199 4.50 -21.24 9.98
C ASP A 199 5.32 -19.94 10.04
N SER A 200 4.70 -18.76 9.92
CA SER A 200 5.42 -17.49 9.96
C SER A 200 6.08 -17.26 11.31
N PHE A 201 7.17 -16.50 11.33
CA PHE A 201 7.82 -16.14 12.58
C PHE A 201 6.85 -15.42 13.54
N ARG A 202 5.95 -14.58 13.01
CA ARG A 202 4.91 -13.90 13.79
C ARG A 202 3.96 -14.87 14.50
N ASN A 203 3.59 -15.97 13.85
CA ASN A 203 2.62 -16.94 14.36
C ASN A 203 3.22 -18.06 15.21
N GLN A 204 4.55 -18.10 15.33
CA GLN A 204 5.24 -18.93 16.32
C GLN A 204 5.29 -18.25 17.71
N LEU A 205 4.94 -16.97 17.81
CA LEU A 205 4.88 -16.25 19.08
C LEU A 205 3.66 -16.66 19.93
N PRO A 206 3.70 -16.51 21.27
CA PRO A 206 2.61 -16.94 22.13
C PRO A 206 1.27 -16.26 21.80
N ASP A 207 1.30 -15.00 21.39
CA ASP A 207 0.15 -14.16 21.04
C ASP A 207 -0.20 -14.20 19.54
N ALA A 208 0.14 -15.29 18.84
CA ALA A 208 -0.12 -15.50 17.43
C ALA A 208 -1.60 -15.23 17.06
N PRO A 209 -1.89 -14.23 16.20
CA PRO A 209 -3.25 -13.88 15.79
C PRO A 209 -3.98 -15.05 15.12
N ILE A 210 -3.26 -15.91 14.40
CA ILE A 210 -3.85 -17.03 13.65
C ILE A 210 -4.60 -18.03 14.54
N LYS A 211 -4.36 -18.04 15.86
CA LYS A 211 -5.07 -18.91 16.81
C LYS A 211 -6.55 -18.54 16.97
N GLU A 212 -6.92 -17.31 16.62
CA GLU A 212 -8.26 -16.75 16.82
C GLU A 212 -8.95 -16.43 15.50
N ILE A 213 -8.32 -16.73 14.36
CA ILE A 213 -8.80 -16.33 13.03
C ILE A 213 -9.05 -17.59 12.19
N GLU A 214 -10.27 -17.72 11.69
CA GLU A 214 -10.60 -18.67 10.63
C GLU A 214 -10.36 -18.02 9.26
N ILE A 215 -9.51 -18.62 8.44
CA ILE A 215 -9.18 -18.12 7.10
C ILE A 215 -10.12 -18.79 6.10
N ASP A 216 -10.92 -17.98 5.41
CA ASP A 216 -11.72 -18.45 4.29
C ASP A 216 -10.89 -18.36 2.99
N GLU A 217 -10.36 -19.49 2.54
CA GLU A 217 -9.49 -19.55 1.37
C GLU A 217 -10.21 -19.17 0.06
N ASN A 218 -11.56 -19.16 0.02
CA ASN A 218 -12.30 -18.62 -1.13
C ASN A 218 -12.09 -17.11 -1.31
N TYR A 219 -11.70 -16.43 -0.23
CA TYR A 219 -11.41 -15.00 -0.18
C TYR A 219 -9.94 -14.73 0.17
N PHE A 220 -9.02 -15.63 -0.22
CA PHE A 220 -7.58 -15.54 0.08
C PHE A 220 -7.00 -14.12 -0.08
N TYR A 221 -7.38 -13.41 -1.15
CA TYR A 221 -6.88 -12.07 -1.49
C TYR A 221 -7.21 -11.01 -0.43
N LEU A 222 -8.24 -11.22 0.40
CA LEU A 222 -8.57 -10.37 1.55
C LEU A 222 -7.56 -10.50 2.71
N TYR A 223 -6.82 -11.61 2.74
CA TYR A 223 -5.75 -11.92 3.69
C TYR A 223 -4.35 -11.67 3.10
N SER A 224 -4.28 -10.95 1.97
CA SER A 224 -3.02 -10.67 1.28
C SER A 224 -2.14 -9.67 2.02
N ASN A 225 -0.90 -9.51 1.56
CA ASN A 225 0.05 -8.52 2.06
C ASN A 225 -0.10 -7.14 1.37
N ALA A 226 -1.21 -6.89 0.66
CA ALA A 226 -1.49 -5.62 0.00
C ALA A 226 -1.43 -4.45 0.99
N LEU A 227 -0.59 -3.47 0.66
CA LEU A 227 -0.25 -2.32 1.50
C LEU A 227 -1.12 -1.12 1.15
N THR A 228 -2.08 -0.82 2.01
CA THR A 228 -3.03 0.29 1.85
C THR A 228 -2.97 1.22 3.06
N THR A 229 -2.54 2.46 2.90
CA THR A 229 -2.58 3.51 3.94
C THR A 229 -2.89 4.86 3.31
N HIS A 230 -3.29 5.84 4.11
CA HIS A 230 -3.60 7.18 3.60
C HIS A 230 -2.37 7.98 3.15
N CYS A 231 -1.16 7.66 3.64
CA CYS A 231 0.04 8.42 3.30
C CYS A 231 1.28 7.55 3.09
N GLY A 232 2.22 8.09 2.32
CA GLY A 232 3.50 7.46 2.02
C GLY A 232 4.37 7.23 3.25
N ALA A 233 4.37 8.13 4.24
CA ALA A 233 5.14 7.96 5.46
C ALA A 233 4.72 6.71 6.25
N TYR A 234 3.42 6.39 6.29
CA TYR A 234 2.93 5.18 6.95
C TYR A 234 3.25 3.92 6.13
N LYS A 235 3.19 3.98 4.80
CA LYS A 235 3.69 2.89 3.94
C LYS A 235 5.18 2.64 4.20
N GLU A 236 5.98 3.69 4.21
CA GLU A 236 7.42 3.58 4.45
C GLU A 236 7.73 3.06 5.85
N LEU A 237 6.96 3.47 6.87
CA LEU A 237 7.07 2.93 8.21
C LEU A 237 6.80 1.42 8.22
N GLN A 238 5.72 0.94 7.60
CA GLN A 238 5.41 -0.49 7.53
C GLN A 238 6.48 -1.28 6.79
N ILE A 239 6.98 -0.75 5.67
CA ILE A 239 8.05 -1.36 4.88
C ILE A 239 9.35 -1.44 5.70
N LYS A 240 9.72 -0.38 6.43
CA LYS A 240 10.97 -0.32 7.23
C LYS A 240 10.92 -1.17 8.49
N GLN A 241 9.74 -1.41 9.06
CA GLN A 241 9.60 -2.16 10.31
C GLN A 241 10.14 -3.58 10.20
N ILE A 242 9.91 -4.27 9.09
CA ILE A 242 10.32 -5.66 8.88
C ILE A 242 11.86 -5.83 8.91
N PRO A 243 12.65 -5.16 8.05
CA PRO A 243 14.11 -5.30 8.06
C PRO A 243 14.73 -4.80 9.37
N GLN A 244 14.16 -3.77 9.99
CA GLN A 244 14.62 -3.28 11.31
C GLN A 244 14.36 -4.30 12.42
N ALA A 245 13.17 -4.91 12.45
CA ALA A 245 12.83 -5.95 13.42
C ALA A 245 13.73 -7.18 13.25
N ASN A 246 13.94 -7.64 12.00
CA ASN A 246 14.86 -8.73 11.70
C ASN A 246 16.28 -8.42 12.18
N SER A 247 16.81 -7.24 11.85
CA SER A 247 18.15 -6.80 12.28
C SER A 247 18.29 -6.74 13.81
N ALA A 248 17.28 -6.23 14.51
CA ALA A 248 17.29 -6.13 15.96
C ALA A 248 17.24 -7.51 16.63
N VAL A 249 16.31 -8.38 16.20
CA VAL A 249 16.12 -9.71 16.77
C VAL A 249 17.33 -10.62 16.48
N GLU A 250 17.93 -10.54 15.29
CA GLU A 250 19.18 -11.24 14.94
C GLU A 250 20.32 -10.88 15.89
N LYS A 251 20.61 -9.58 16.06
CA LYS A 251 21.69 -9.11 16.94
C LYS A 251 21.46 -9.55 18.39
N MET A 252 20.23 -9.46 18.86
CA MET A 252 19.86 -9.89 20.20
C MET A 252 19.95 -11.41 20.38
N ALA A 253 19.60 -12.21 19.36
CA ALA A 253 19.74 -13.66 19.39
C ALA A 253 21.22 -14.10 19.44
N ILE A 254 22.09 -13.43 18.69
CA ILE A 254 23.55 -13.64 18.77
C ILE A 254 24.06 -13.30 20.17
N ALA A 255 23.63 -12.17 20.74
CA ALA A 255 24.02 -11.78 22.10
C ALA A 255 23.48 -12.76 23.16
N TYR A 256 22.24 -13.22 23.02
CA TYR A 256 21.62 -14.22 23.89
C TYR A 256 22.40 -15.53 23.96
N ASN A 257 22.99 -15.97 22.85
CA ASN A 257 23.77 -17.21 22.79
C ASN A 257 25.20 -17.06 23.34
N ASN A 258 25.75 -15.84 23.40
CA ASN A 258 27.17 -15.61 23.70
C ASN A 258 27.44 -14.84 25.00
N ASP A 259 26.46 -14.09 25.53
CA ASP A 259 26.60 -13.30 26.75
C ASP A 259 25.64 -13.82 27.85
N PRO A 260 26.16 -14.43 28.94
CA PRO A 260 25.36 -14.93 30.05
C PRO A 260 24.45 -13.88 30.70
N LYS A 261 24.87 -12.61 30.71
CA LYS A 261 24.07 -11.52 31.29
C LYS A 261 22.88 -11.20 30.39
N ILE A 262 23.10 -11.07 29.08
CA ILE A 262 22.01 -10.85 28.12
C ILE A 262 21.05 -12.04 28.13
N LYS A 263 21.57 -13.27 28.22
CA LYS A 263 20.75 -14.46 28.39
C LYS A 263 19.82 -14.35 29.59
N GLN A 264 20.36 -14.01 30.76
CA GLN A 264 19.58 -13.83 31.98
C GLN A 264 18.53 -12.72 31.85
N ASP A 265 18.89 -11.59 31.22
CA ASP A 265 17.97 -10.47 31.01
C ASP A 265 16.80 -10.90 30.12
N VAL A 266 17.06 -11.49 28.95
CA VAL A 266 16.04 -11.98 28.01
C VAL A 266 15.17 -13.07 28.64
N ASP A 267 15.76 -14.01 29.38
CA ASP A 267 14.99 -15.05 30.10
C ASP A 267 14.06 -14.42 31.15
N SER A 268 14.43 -13.28 31.74
CA SER A 268 13.57 -12.54 32.66
C SER A 268 12.45 -11.75 31.96
N TRP A 269 12.61 -11.43 30.66
CA TRP A 269 11.63 -10.65 29.89
C TRP A 269 10.35 -11.43 29.64
N THR A 270 10.46 -12.74 29.36
CA THR A 270 9.31 -13.63 29.10
C THR A 270 8.39 -13.78 30.31
N LEU A 271 8.87 -13.45 31.50
CA LEU A 271 8.13 -13.47 32.77
C LEU A 271 7.48 -12.12 33.10
N LYS A 272 7.70 -11.07 32.31
CA LYS A 272 7.12 -9.74 32.54
C LYS A 272 5.63 -9.75 32.22
N SER A 273 4.84 -9.03 33.02
CA SER A 273 3.42 -8.81 32.75
C SER A 273 3.17 -7.94 31.52
N ASN A 274 4.14 -7.10 31.14
CA ASN A 274 4.09 -6.33 29.91
C ASN A 274 4.28 -7.26 28.70
N LYS A 275 3.19 -7.49 27.95
CA LYS A 275 3.15 -8.41 26.82
C LYS A 275 4.17 -8.07 25.72
N LEU A 276 4.41 -6.78 25.44
CA LEU A 276 5.38 -6.37 24.42
C LEU A 276 6.80 -6.83 24.79
N THR A 277 7.19 -6.61 26.05
CA THR A 277 8.49 -7.04 26.57
C THR A 277 8.61 -8.56 26.57
N ALA A 278 7.56 -9.26 27.00
CA ALA A 278 7.54 -10.72 27.00
C ALA A 278 7.68 -11.29 25.59
N ASN A 279 6.89 -10.78 24.63
CA ASN A 279 6.94 -11.20 23.23
C ASN A 279 8.30 -10.91 22.59
N MET A 280 8.95 -9.80 22.92
CA MET A 280 10.32 -9.52 22.47
C MET A 280 11.29 -10.60 23.00
N GLY A 281 11.16 -10.99 24.27
CA GLY A 281 11.93 -12.10 24.84
C GLY A 281 11.71 -13.42 24.11
N TYR A 282 10.44 -13.78 23.85
CA TYR A 282 10.09 -14.99 23.10
C TYR A 282 10.63 -14.98 21.67
N ALA A 283 10.54 -13.84 20.97
CA ALA A 283 11.07 -13.70 19.62
C ALA A 283 12.59 -13.92 19.58
N ILE A 284 13.34 -13.36 20.54
CA ILE A 284 14.79 -13.55 20.66
C ILE A 284 15.13 -15.02 20.93
N GLN A 285 14.43 -15.66 21.87
CA GLN A 285 14.65 -17.08 22.19
C GLN A 285 14.36 -17.99 20.99
N LEU A 286 13.25 -17.75 20.27
CA LEU A 286 12.89 -18.51 19.07
C LEU A 286 13.93 -18.33 17.96
N LYS A 287 14.38 -17.10 17.70
CA LYS A 287 15.41 -16.80 16.71
C LYS A 287 16.75 -17.43 17.08
N ALA A 288 17.13 -17.40 18.37
CA ALA A 288 18.36 -18.00 18.85
C ALA A 288 18.38 -19.53 18.69
N ALA A 289 17.22 -20.18 18.87
CA ALA A 289 17.04 -21.61 18.65
C ALA A 289 16.92 -21.98 17.16
N ASN A 290 16.33 -21.09 16.35
CA ASN A 290 16.07 -21.30 14.92
C ASN A 290 16.58 -20.09 14.11
N PRO A 291 17.88 -20.04 13.78
CA PRO A 291 18.49 -18.88 13.13
C PRO A 291 17.92 -18.55 11.75
N SER A 292 17.23 -19.47 11.08
CA SER A 292 16.57 -19.23 9.79
C SER A 292 15.25 -18.45 9.89
N LEU A 293 14.67 -18.30 11.10
CA LEU A 293 13.42 -17.56 11.27
C LEU A 293 13.62 -16.07 10.95
N THR A 294 12.69 -15.51 10.18
CA THR A 294 12.69 -14.11 9.80
C THR A 294 11.25 -13.67 9.58
N PHE A 295 10.96 -12.39 9.81
CA PHE A 295 9.77 -11.76 9.27
C PHE A 295 9.95 -11.60 7.75
N SER A 296 8.93 -11.91 6.97
CA SER A 296 9.02 -11.89 5.51
C SER A 296 9.02 -10.46 4.99
N ASP A 297 10.07 -10.06 4.27
CA ASP A 297 10.09 -8.81 3.51
C ASP A 297 9.73 -9.10 2.05
N ASN A 298 8.50 -8.76 1.69
CA ASN A 298 7.92 -9.05 0.38
C ASN A 298 7.67 -7.80 -0.46
N TYR A 299 8.14 -6.63 0.00
CA TYR A 299 7.87 -5.34 -0.65
C TYR A 299 9.02 -4.88 -1.55
N HIS A 300 10.15 -5.60 -1.57
CA HIS A 300 11.26 -5.36 -2.50
C HIS A 300 11.77 -3.90 -2.56
N PHE A 301 11.52 -3.11 -1.51
CA PHE A 301 11.75 -1.66 -1.53
C PHE A 301 13.25 -1.33 -1.48
N ASP A 302 14.05 -2.18 -0.84
CA ASP A 302 15.51 -2.08 -0.90
C ASP A 302 16.04 -2.32 -2.32
N THR A 303 15.40 -3.18 -3.11
CA THR A 303 15.76 -3.36 -4.53
C THR A 303 15.41 -2.09 -5.31
N PHE A 304 14.22 -1.54 -5.09
CA PHE A 304 13.77 -0.30 -5.72
C PHE A 304 14.66 0.91 -5.38
N LYS A 305 15.05 1.08 -4.11
CA LYS A 305 15.89 2.19 -3.65
C LYS A 305 17.30 2.19 -4.25
N ASN A 306 17.80 1.01 -4.62
CA ASN A 306 19.17 0.83 -5.11
C ASN A 306 19.25 0.70 -6.65
N ILE A 307 18.19 1.05 -7.38
CA ILE A 307 18.23 1.08 -8.84
C ILE A 307 19.23 2.13 -9.36
N THR A 308 19.74 1.87 -10.55
CA THR A 308 20.63 2.75 -11.33
C THR A 308 20.20 2.74 -12.79
N GLY A 309 20.75 3.63 -13.62
CA GLY A 309 20.40 3.71 -15.05
C GLY A 309 19.13 4.51 -15.28
N THR A 310 18.29 4.08 -16.21
CA THR A 310 17.05 4.79 -16.55
C THR A 310 15.88 4.20 -15.77
N LEU A 311 15.00 5.06 -15.25
CA LEU A 311 13.70 4.70 -14.69
C LEU A 311 12.60 5.31 -15.57
N GLU A 312 11.68 4.49 -16.05
CA GLU A 312 10.44 4.93 -16.65
C GLU A 312 9.27 4.75 -15.67
N ILE A 313 8.38 5.73 -15.57
CA ILE A 313 7.21 5.71 -14.68
C ILE A 313 5.95 5.82 -15.52
N LEU A 314 5.16 4.75 -15.55
CA LEU A 314 3.96 4.62 -16.38
C LEU A 314 2.72 4.38 -15.52
N GLY A 315 1.73 5.27 -15.63
CA GLY A 315 0.41 5.09 -15.00
C GLY A 315 0.39 5.31 -13.48
N LEU A 316 1.40 5.99 -12.91
CA LEU A 316 1.41 6.40 -11.52
C LEU A 316 1.00 7.88 -11.40
N SER A 317 0.09 8.20 -10.48
CA SER A 317 -0.33 9.58 -10.21
C SER A 317 0.68 10.28 -9.29
N PRO A 318 0.94 11.59 -9.48
CA PRO A 318 1.85 12.34 -8.63
C PRO A 318 1.20 12.79 -7.30
N TRP A 319 -0.09 12.52 -7.11
CA TRP A 319 -0.86 12.91 -5.92
C TRP A 319 -0.94 11.81 -4.86
N ASN A 320 -0.26 10.70 -5.10
CA ASN A 320 -0.31 9.49 -4.30
C ASN A 320 1.13 9.03 -4.04
N ASP A 321 1.32 8.19 -3.03
CA ASP A 321 2.55 7.42 -2.88
C ASP A 321 3.85 8.24 -2.84
N PHE A 322 3.83 9.42 -2.21
CA PHE A 322 4.97 10.35 -2.14
C PHE A 322 6.31 9.69 -1.75
N HIS A 323 6.30 8.70 -0.84
CA HIS A 323 7.48 7.91 -0.45
C HIS A 323 8.23 7.23 -1.62
N ILE A 324 7.53 6.89 -2.71
CA ILE A 324 8.15 6.36 -3.93
C ILE A 324 8.97 7.44 -4.59
N PHE A 325 8.40 8.63 -4.79
CA PHE A 325 9.09 9.76 -5.40
C PHE A 325 10.26 10.24 -4.53
N GLU A 326 10.13 10.23 -3.21
CA GLU A 326 11.25 10.47 -2.29
C GLU A 326 12.40 9.47 -2.51
N SER A 327 12.06 8.18 -2.65
CA SER A 327 13.03 7.12 -2.91
C SER A 327 13.70 7.27 -4.29
N ILE A 328 12.93 7.65 -5.32
CA ILE A 328 13.46 7.97 -6.66
C ILE A 328 14.40 9.17 -6.58
N ASN A 329 13.99 10.23 -5.89
CA ASN A 329 14.79 11.45 -5.79
C ASN A 329 16.13 11.22 -5.04
N ALA A 330 16.15 10.25 -4.12
CA ALA A 330 17.35 9.83 -3.40
C ALA A 330 18.19 8.78 -4.16
N SER A 331 17.66 8.18 -5.23
CA SER A 331 18.33 7.12 -5.99
C SER A 331 19.42 7.66 -6.92
N ASN A 332 20.36 6.78 -7.31
CA ASN A 332 21.45 7.12 -8.22
C ASN A 332 21.10 6.75 -9.67
N ILE A 333 19.98 7.28 -10.18
CA ILE A 333 19.57 7.10 -11.56
C ILE A 333 20.15 8.17 -12.49
N ASP A 334 20.32 7.77 -13.75
CA ASP A 334 20.86 8.60 -14.83
C ASP A 334 19.76 9.44 -15.47
N GLU A 335 18.55 8.89 -15.59
CA GLU A 335 17.37 9.53 -16.18
C GLU A 335 16.08 9.00 -15.54
N CYS A 336 15.09 9.89 -15.38
CA CYS A 336 13.71 9.55 -15.02
C CYS A 336 12.76 10.01 -16.14
N VAL A 337 12.08 9.06 -16.78
CA VAL A 337 11.06 9.33 -17.80
C VAL A 337 9.68 9.20 -17.16
N TYR A 338 8.93 10.29 -17.11
CA TYR A 338 7.58 10.30 -16.55
C TYR A 338 6.52 10.43 -17.65
N TYR A 339 5.62 9.45 -17.72
CA TYR A 339 4.49 9.46 -18.65
C TYR A 339 3.29 10.19 -18.04
N TYR A 340 3.12 11.46 -18.38
CA TYR A 340 2.06 12.31 -17.82
C TYR A 340 0.72 12.11 -18.53
N PHE A 341 -0.38 12.20 -17.78
CA PHE A 341 -1.73 12.22 -18.35
C PHE A 341 -2.19 13.66 -18.63
N ASN A 342 -1.92 14.57 -17.67
CA ASN A 342 -2.16 16.01 -17.80
C ASN A 342 -0.85 16.78 -17.64
N GLU A 343 -0.69 17.90 -18.35
CA GLU A 343 0.55 18.69 -18.27
C GLU A 343 0.81 19.24 -16.86
N SER A 344 -0.24 19.52 -16.09
CA SER A 344 -0.14 19.95 -14.69
C SER A 344 0.59 18.93 -13.81
N ASP A 345 0.57 17.65 -14.16
CA ASP A 345 1.28 16.60 -13.42
C ASP A 345 2.80 16.82 -13.49
N CYS A 346 3.29 17.40 -14.58
CA CYS A 346 4.73 17.66 -14.76
C CYS A 346 5.27 18.63 -13.72
N ASP A 347 4.51 19.64 -13.33
CA ASP A 347 4.94 20.61 -12.32
C ASP A 347 4.99 19.98 -10.94
N MET A 348 4.00 19.15 -10.60
CA MET A 348 4.05 18.37 -9.36
C MET A 348 5.25 17.42 -9.34
N ILE A 349 5.56 16.72 -10.44
CA ILE A 349 6.72 15.84 -10.50
C ILE A 349 8.04 16.59 -10.30
N LYS A 350 8.17 17.83 -10.81
CA LYS A 350 9.35 18.66 -10.56
C LYS A 350 9.49 19.03 -9.08
N GLU A 351 8.36 19.28 -8.40
CA GLU A 351 8.33 19.54 -6.94
C GLU A 351 8.73 18.30 -6.14
N LEU A 352 8.29 17.11 -6.57
CA LEU A 352 8.57 15.84 -5.90
C LEU A 352 9.98 15.28 -6.18
N LEU A 353 10.58 15.61 -7.32
CA LEU A 353 11.91 15.17 -7.74
C LEU A 353 12.90 16.34 -7.90
N PRO A 354 13.10 17.18 -6.86
CA PRO A 354 13.84 18.43 -7.01
C PRO A 354 15.31 18.23 -7.37
N THR A 355 15.93 17.13 -6.91
CA THR A 355 17.33 16.82 -7.19
C THR A 355 17.52 16.42 -8.66
N LEU A 356 16.65 15.56 -9.19
CA LEU A 356 16.71 15.13 -10.58
C LEU A 356 16.35 16.28 -11.53
N ASN A 357 15.37 17.10 -11.14
CA ASN A 357 14.99 18.29 -11.89
C ASN A 357 16.17 19.28 -12.01
N ALA A 358 16.85 19.58 -10.90
CA ALA A 358 18.02 20.46 -10.89
C ALA A 358 19.17 19.92 -11.75
N GLN A 359 19.28 18.60 -11.89
CA GLN A 359 20.28 17.93 -12.72
C GLN A 359 19.86 17.79 -14.20
N GLY A 360 18.64 18.21 -14.57
CA GLY A 360 18.12 18.04 -15.93
C GLY A 360 17.89 16.58 -16.33
N LYS A 361 17.64 15.70 -15.36
CA LYS A 361 17.49 14.25 -15.55
C LYS A 361 16.04 13.80 -15.74
N ILE A 362 15.08 14.72 -15.78
CA ILE A 362 13.65 14.38 -15.94
C ILE A 362 13.23 14.61 -17.37
N ARG A 363 12.66 13.57 -17.99
CA ARG A 363 12.04 13.63 -19.31
C ARG A 363 10.54 13.38 -19.17
N PHE A 364 9.73 14.22 -19.81
CA PHE A 364 8.27 14.10 -19.78
C PHE A 364 7.76 13.62 -21.13
N LEU A 365 6.93 12.57 -21.12
CA LEU A 365 6.27 12.04 -22.31
C LEU A 365 4.76 11.97 -22.09
N SER A 366 3.98 12.22 -23.14
CA SER A 366 2.53 12.09 -23.09
C SER A 366 2.15 10.61 -23.04
N VAL A 367 1.42 10.21 -22.00
CA VAL A 367 0.89 8.83 -21.90
C VAL A 367 -0.15 8.54 -22.99
N LYS A 368 -0.86 9.58 -23.47
CA LYS A 368 -1.85 9.44 -24.54
C LYS A 368 -1.19 9.03 -25.85
N THR A 369 -0.09 9.70 -26.19
CA THR A 369 0.72 9.39 -27.38
C THR A 369 1.34 8.01 -27.26
N PHE A 370 1.86 7.64 -26.09
CA PHE A 370 2.36 6.29 -25.84
C PHE A 370 1.32 5.21 -26.13
N TRP A 371 0.08 5.40 -25.67
CA TRP A 371 -0.98 4.43 -25.92
C TRP A 371 -1.43 4.41 -27.38
N GLU A 372 -1.49 5.56 -28.06
CA GLU A 372 -1.75 5.63 -29.51
C GLU A 372 -0.74 4.74 -30.27
N ASP A 373 0.56 4.90 -30.00
CA ASP A 373 1.63 4.12 -30.63
C ASP A 373 1.52 2.61 -30.34
N CYS A 374 1.08 2.24 -29.12
CA CYS A 374 0.88 0.84 -28.73
C CYS A 374 -0.27 0.16 -29.46
N TYR A 375 -1.28 0.92 -29.90
CA TYR A 375 -2.45 0.40 -30.63
C TYR A 375 -2.32 0.49 -32.15
N GLU A 376 -1.38 1.27 -32.67
CA GLU A 376 -1.08 1.28 -34.10
C GLU A 376 -0.57 -0.11 -34.53
N LYS A 377 -1.08 -0.63 -35.65
CA LYS A 377 -0.72 -1.96 -36.17
C LYS A 377 0.60 -1.97 -36.92
#